data_AF-A0A221W5Q2-F1
#
_entry.id   AF-A0A221W5Q2-F1
#
_cell.length_a   1.000
_cell.length_b   1.000
_cell.length_c   1.000
_cell.angle_alpha   90.00
_cell.angle_beta   90.00
_cell.angle_gamma   90.00
#
_symmetry.space_group_name_H-M   'P 1'
#
loop_
_entity.id
_entity.type
_entity.pdbx_description
1 polymer ?
#
loop_
_entity_poly.entity_id
_entity_poly.type
_entity_poly.pdbx_seq_one_letter_code
_entity_poly.pdbx_strand_id
1 'polypeptide(L)'
;METRWPGNPQGIWDTVDDDGSRLWVPSAESLPKWDSPRELLREYVIVPAWWQRAVLLFIALFVAAVALFSGGLGFDGNSTGPVRRVLAVVLMVLVVGSVLAAAWHFVYREIRWRRMRAESLAQASETLRDHGVPIWGLLVGKVRLGDRTSGPNGTPDDIQFMFDLRVPRETLRRQRAVVTAWVDAVAVADTNVPNELGAAFDGRFSVHCADVFGERLRGVWMWRKASVLPYEVLGLSYVDPRVAEEFTDDDAVFLRRTPRELRRLSRMANA
;
A
#
# COMPACT_ATOMS: atom_id res chain seq x y z
N MET A 1 17.81 -9.90 20.97
CA MET A 1 17.69 -11.10 20.12
C MET A 1 18.12 -10.63 18.73
N GLU A 2 19.24 -11.09 18.20
CA GLU A 2 19.70 -10.68 16.86
C GLU A 2 18.69 -11.20 15.83
N THR A 3 17.92 -10.31 15.23
CA THR A 3 17.00 -10.66 14.14
C THR A 3 17.86 -11.05 12.94
N ARG A 4 17.96 -12.35 12.65
CA ARG A 4 18.69 -12.84 11.48
C ARG A 4 17.85 -12.61 10.24
N TRP A 5 18.17 -11.55 9.50
CA TRP A 5 17.63 -11.32 8.17
C TRP A 5 18.29 -12.28 7.17
N PRO A 6 17.52 -12.95 6.29
CA PRO A 6 18.08 -13.84 5.29
C PRO A 6 18.93 -13.05 4.27
N GLY A 7 19.88 -13.73 3.63
CA GLY A 7 20.72 -13.14 2.57
C GLY A 7 21.82 -12.19 3.04
N ASN A 8 22.15 -12.14 4.34
CA ASN A 8 23.24 -11.33 4.92
C ASN A 8 23.26 -9.84 4.46
N PRO A 9 22.19 -9.07 4.75
CA PRO A 9 22.02 -7.71 4.23
C PRO A 9 23.15 -6.73 4.54
N GLN A 10 23.82 -6.86 5.70
CA GLN A 10 24.89 -5.94 6.11
C GLN A 10 26.14 -6.04 5.23
N GLY A 11 26.43 -7.22 4.66
CA GLY A 11 27.59 -7.42 3.78
C GLY A 11 27.36 -6.99 2.33
N ILE A 12 26.12 -6.66 1.96
CA ILE A 12 25.77 -6.40 0.55
C ILE A 12 26.28 -5.05 0.08
N TRP A 13 26.30 -4.04 0.94
CA TRP A 13 26.74 -2.70 0.53
C TRP A 13 28.16 -2.68 -0.06
N ASP A 14 29.05 -3.48 0.52
CA ASP A 14 30.47 -3.51 0.14
C ASP A 14 30.73 -4.48 -1.03
N THR A 15 29.76 -5.34 -1.38
CA THR A 15 29.89 -6.33 -2.47
C THR A 15 29.16 -5.93 -3.74
N VAL A 16 28.25 -4.95 -3.68
CA VAL A 16 27.56 -4.43 -4.86
C VAL A 16 28.50 -3.57 -5.69
N ASP A 17 28.76 -4.01 -6.92
CA ASP A 17 29.52 -3.26 -7.91
C ASP A 17 28.87 -1.90 -8.22
N ASP A 18 29.70 -0.87 -8.39
CA ASP A 18 29.28 0.48 -8.78
C ASP A 18 28.68 0.53 -10.22
N ASP A 19 28.63 -0.60 -10.93
CA ASP A 19 27.99 -0.75 -12.23
C ASP A 19 26.45 -0.49 -12.19
N GLY A 20 25.89 -0.39 -10.97
CA GLY A 20 24.57 0.19 -10.70
C GLY A 20 24.37 1.65 -11.18
N SER A 21 25.42 2.30 -11.69
CA SER A 21 25.37 3.60 -12.38
C SER A 21 24.34 3.68 -13.52
N ARG A 22 23.95 2.54 -14.12
CA ARG A 22 22.92 2.44 -15.17
C ARG A 22 21.49 2.41 -14.64
N LEU A 23 21.28 2.15 -13.35
CA LEU A 23 19.94 2.12 -12.78
C LEU A 23 19.37 3.54 -12.76
N TRP A 24 18.25 3.70 -13.47
CA TRP A 24 17.52 4.96 -13.44
C TRP A 24 16.99 5.21 -12.02
N VAL A 25 17.13 6.44 -11.52
CA VAL A 25 16.47 6.85 -10.28
C VAL A 25 15.75 8.18 -10.49
N PRO A 26 14.55 8.35 -9.94
CA PRO A 26 13.84 9.62 -9.98
C PRO A 26 14.59 10.69 -9.18
N SER A 27 14.27 11.96 -9.43
CA SER A 27 14.66 13.09 -8.58
C SER A 27 13.43 13.62 -7.84
N ALA A 28 13.64 14.35 -6.74
CA ALA A 28 12.55 15.07 -6.06
C ALA A 28 11.80 16.02 -7.01
N GLU A 29 12.51 16.68 -7.93
CA GLU A 29 11.93 17.57 -8.96
C GLU A 29 11.02 16.84 -9.97
N SER A 30 11.08 15.51 -10.01
CA SER A 30 10.19 14.70 -10.86
C SER A 30 8.76 14.64 -10.31
N LEU A 31 8.54 15.07 -9.07
CA LEU A 31 7.23 15.14 -8.45
C LEU A 31 6.42 16.34 -8.99
N PRO A 32 5.14 16.14 -9.36
CA PRO A 32 4.22 17.24 -9.61
C PRO A 32 4.12 18.17 -8.40
N LYS A 33 3.95 19.48 -8.65
CA LYS A 33 3.80 20.49 -7.59
C LYS A 33 2.64 20.17 -6.64
N TRP A 34 2.81 20.59 -5.39
CA TRP A 34 1.80 20.49 -4.33
C TRP A 34 1.66 21.80 -3.55
N ASP A 35 1.95 22.92 -4.21
CA ASP A 35 1.97 24.25 -3.61
C ASP A 35 0.58 24.74 -3.22
N SER A 36 -0.50 24.00 -3.52
CA SER A 36 -1.86 24.32 -3.08
C SER A 36 -2.70 23.07 -2.79
N PRO A 37 -3.74 23.17 -1.94
CA PRO A 37 -4.69 22.10 -1.70
C PRO A 37 -5.28 21.52 -3.00
N ARG A 38 -5.53 22.38 -4.00
CA ARG A 38 -6.10 21.97 -5.30
C ARG A 38 -5.12 21.13 -6.12
N GLU A 39 -3.85 21.53 -6.18
CA GLU A 39 -2.81 20.79 -6.89
C GLU A 39 -2.52 19.46 -6.20
N LEU A 40 -2.41 19.49 -4.87
CA LEU A 40 -2.22 18.31 -4.06
C LEU A 40 -3.35 17.28 -4.26
N LEU A 41 -4.62 17.72 -4.24
CA LEU A 41 -5.75 16.81 -4.49
C LEU A 41 -5.75 16.24 -5.92
N ARG A 42 -5.30 17.04 -6.90
CA ARG A 42 -5.27 16.66 -8.31
C ARG A 42 -4.21 15.60 -8.59
N GLU A 43 -3.03 15.73 -8.01
CA GLU A 43 -1.87 14.90 -8.34
C GLU A 43 -1.65 13.76 -7.34
N TYR A 44 -2.10 13.89 -6.08
CA TYR A 44 -1.82 12.96 -4.98
C TYR A 44 -3.06 12.28 -4.40
N VAL A 45 -2.87 11.05 -3.91
CA VAL A 45 -3.90 10.23 -3.27
C VAL A 45 -3.95 10.53 -1.77
N ILE A 46 -4.43 11.72 -1.41
CA ILE A 46 -4.73 12.02 0.01
C ILE A 46 -6.02 11.32 0.46
N VAL A 47 -6.90 11.06 -0.50
CA VAL A 47 -8.18 10.45 -0.23
C VAL A 47 -8.50 9.42 -1.32
N PRO A 48 -8.84 8.18 -0.91
CA PRO A 48 -9.53 7.24 -1.77
C PRO A 48 -10.73 7.87 -2.46
N ALA A 49 -10.96 7.52 -3.72
CA ALA A 49 -12.12 8.02 -4.44
C ALA A 49 -13.43 7.50 -3.79
N TRP A 50 -14.51 8.27 -3.88
CA TRP A 50 -15.80 7.89 -3.28
C TRP A 50 -16.28 6.50 -3.73
N TRP A 51 -16.02 6.14 -5.00
CA TRP A 51 -16.38 4.83 -5.54
C TRP A 51 -15.55 3.71 -4.93
N GLN A 52 -14.25 3.93 -4.64
CA GLN A 52 -13.41 2.93 -3.95
C GLN A 52 -13.94 2.67 -2.54
N ARG A 53 -14.42 3.70 -1.85
CA ARG A 53 -15.10 3.56 -0.56
C ARG A 53 -16.47 2.89 -0.66
N ALA A 54 -17.15 3.06 -1.81
CA ALA A 54 -18.46 2.48 -2.07
C ALA A 54 -18.41 1.03 -2.58
N VAL A 55 -17.25 0.54 -3.08
CA VAL A 55 -17.13 -0.81 -3.66
C VAL A 55 -17.55 -1.89 -2.67
N LEU A 56 -17.10 -1.81 -1.41
CA LEU A 56 -17.49 -2.79 -0.38
C LEU A 56 -18.99 -2.77 -0.09
N LEU A 57 -19.60 -1.57 -0.08
CA LEU A 57 -21.05 -1.42 0.06
C LEU A 57 -21.78 -2.03 -1.15
N PHE A 58 -21.28 -1.82 -2.36
CA PHE A 58 -21.85 -2.37 -3.58
C PHE A 58 -21.74 -3.90 -3.62
N ILE A 59 -20.60 -4.47 -3.21
CA ILE A 59 -20.43 -5.92 -3.08
C ILE A 59 -21.39 -6.48 -2.04
N ALA A 60 -21.50 -5.85 -0.86
CA ALA A 60 -22.44 -6.28 0.18
C ALA A 60 -23.90 -6.22 -0.31
N LEU A 61 -24.28 -5.15 -1.02
CA LEU A 61 -25.57 -4.99 -1.68
C LEU A 61 -25.84 -6.09 -2.71
N PHE A 62 -24.84 -6.41 -3.53
CA PHE A 62 -24.93 -7.45 -4.54
C PHE A 62 -25.08 -8.84 -3.92
N VAL A 63 -24.27 -9.18 -2.91
CA VAL A 63 -24.38 -10.45 -2.17
C VAL A 63 -25.75 -10.57 -1.49
N ALA A 64 -26.24 -9.48 -0.88
CA ALA A 64 -27.58 -9.45 -0.30
C ALA A 64 -28.67 -9.66 -1.37
N ALA A 65 -28.57 -9.01 -2.53
CA ALA A 65 -29.52 -9.17 -3.63
C ALA A 65 -29.51 -10.60 -4.18
N VAL A 66 -28.33 -11.21 -4.35
CA VAL A 66 -28.19 -12.61 -4.76
C VAL A 66 -28.81 -13.53 -3.72
N ALA A 67 -28.52 -13.36 -2.43
CA ALA A 67 -29.09 -14.17 -1.35
C ALA A 67 -30.62 -14.07 -1.29
N LEU A 68 -31.17 -12.87 -1.50
CA LEU A 68 -32.61 -12.64 -1.57
C LEU A 68 -33.25 -13.29 -2.81
N PHE A 69 -32.57 -13.26 -3.95
CA PHE A 69 -33.05 -13.86 -5.20
C PHE A 69 -32.96 -15.40 -5.18
N SER A 70 -31.84 -15.95 -4.70
CA SER A 70 -31.65 -17.39 -4.54
C SER A 70 -32.51 -17.97 -3.42
N GLY A 71 -32.75 -17.19 -2.36
CA GLY A 71 -33.71 -17.54 -1.32
C GLY A 71 -35.14 -17.50 -1.85
N GLY A 72 -35.55 -16.41 -2.52
CA GLY A 72 -36.93 -16.14 -2.93
C GLY A 72 -37.45 -16.97 -4.11
N LEU A 73 -36.58 -17.44 -5.02
CA LEU A 73 -36.99 -18.26 -6.18
C LEU A 73 -36.87 -19.78 -5.96
N GLY A 74 -36.23 -20.21 -4.87
CA GLY A 74 -36.16 -21.62 -4.46
C GLY A 74 -37.27 -22.04 -3.48
N PHE A 75 -38.03 -21.08 -2.94
CA PHE A 75 -39.21 -21.36 -2.12
C PHE A 75 -40.39 -21.68 -3.03
N ASP A 76 -40.57 -22.97 -3.32
CA ASP A 76 -41.85 -23.46 -3.84
C ASP A 76 -42.93 -23.12 -2.81
N GLY A 77 -43.78 -22.15 -3.14
CA GLY A 77 -44.86 -21.63 -2.29
C GLY A 77 -45.91 -22.67 -1.88
N ASN A 78 -45.75 -23.93 -2.31
CA ASN A 78 -46.61 -25.05 -1.98
C ASN A 78 -45.95 -26.11 -1.07
N SER A 79 -44.62 -26.11 -0.88
CA SER A 79 -43.91 -27.19 -0.16
C SER A 79 -43.38 -26.81 1.23
N THR A 80 -43.45 -25.53 1.60
CA THR A 80 -42.89 -25.00 2.86
C THR A 80 -43.98 -24.56 3.84
N GLY A 81 -43.94 -25.15 5.05
CA GLY A 81 -44.85 -24.85 6.14
C GLY A 81 -44.78 -23.39 6.65
N PRO A 82 -45.81 -22.90 7.36
CA PRO A 82 -45.99 -21.49 7.70
C PRO A 82 -44.82 -20.90 8.51
N VAL A 83 -44.20 -21.70 9.38
CA VAL A 83 -43.05 -21.27 10.20
C VAL A 83 -41.84 -20.89 9.33
N ARG A 84 -41.53 -21.67 8.29
CA ARG A 84 -40.40 -21.37 7.38
C ARG A 84 -40.64 -20.10 6.56
N ARG A 85 -41.89 -19.84 6.16
CA ARG A 85 -42.24 -18.60 5.44
C ARG A 85 -42.06 -17.37 6.31
N VAL A 86 -42.54 -17.42 7.55
CA VAL A 86 -42.36 -16.31 8.51
C VAL A 86 -40.87 -16.07 8.76
N LEU A 87 -40.07 -17.12 8.96
CA LEU A 87 -38.63 -16.99 9.17
C LEU A 87 -37.91 -16.37 7.96
N ALA A 88 -38.29 -16.75 6.74
CA ALA A 88 -37.74 -16.19 5.51
C ALA A 88 -38.08 -14.70 5.33
N VAL A 89 -39.32 -14.31 5.64
CA VAL A 89 -39.75 -12.90 5.61
C VAL A 89 -39.00 -12.07 6.65
N VAL A 90 -38.83 -12.59 7.88
CA VAL A 90 -38.05 -11.92 8.93
C VAL A 90 -36.59 -11.74 8.50
N LEU A 91 -35.97 -12.79 7.95
CA LEU A 91 -34.59 -12.72 7.45
C LEU A 91 -34.45 -11.71 6.31
N MET A 92 -35.41 -11.69 5.38
CA MET A 92 -35.44 -10.71 4.29
C MET A 92 -35.53 -9.27 4.82
N VAL A 93 -36.43 -9.01 5.77
CA VAL A 93 -36.59 -7.68 6.39
C VAL A 93 -35.31 -7.27 7.12
N LEU A 94 -34.65 -8.18 7.83
CA LEU A 94 -33.37 -7.91 8.49
C LEU A 94 -32.26 -7.58 7.48
N VAL A 95 -32.10 -8.38 6.41
CA VAL A 95 -31.11 -8.14 5.36
C VAL A 95 -31.34 -6.80 4.67
N VAL A 96 -32.59 -6.51 4.26
CA VAL A 96 -32.95 -5.24 3.63
C VAL A 96 -32.73 -4.07 4.58
N GLY A 97 -33.13 -4.20 5.85
CA GLY A 97 -32.93 -3.19 6.88
C GLY A 97 -31.46 -2.89 7.14
N SER A 98 -30.62 -3.92 7.27
CA SER A 98 -29.17 -3.78 7.45
C SER A 98 -28.50 -3.13 6.24
N VAL A 99 -28.93 -3.49 5.03
CA VAL A 99 -28.46 -2.89 3.78
C VAL A 99 -28.81 -1.41 3.70
N LEU A 100 -30.07 -1.04 3.99
CA LEU A 100 -30.52 0.35 3.97
C LEU A 100 -29.81 1.17 5.05
N ALA A 101 -29.61 0.61 6.25
CA ALA A 101 -28.85 1.26 7.32
C ALA A 101 -27.38 1.47 6.91
N ALA A 102 -26.73 0.49 6.29
CA ALA A 102 -25.37 0.59 5.79
C ALA A 102 -25.24 1.66 4.68
N ALA A 103 -26.20 1.70 3.75
CA ALA A 103 -26.25 2.71 2.70
C ALA A 103 -26.47 4.12 3.28
N TRP A 104 -27.40 4.28 4.22
CA TRP A 104 -27.62 5.55 4.92
C TRP A 104 -26.37 6.02 5.67
N HIS A 105 -25.73 5.12 6.42
CA HIS A 105 -24.50 5.42 7.16
C HIS A 105 -23.37 5.83 6.22
N PHE A 106 -23.23 5.15 5.08
CA PHE A 106 -22.26 5.52 4.04
C PHE A 106 -22.55 6.91 3.48
N VAL A 107 -23.79 7.21 3.08
CA VAL A 107 -24.18 8.53 2.56
C VAL A 107 -23.94 9.63 3.59
N TYR A 108 -24.32 9.40 4.85
CA TYR A 108 -24.09 10.36 5.93
C TYR A 108 -22.59 10.62 6.14
N ARG A 109 -21.76 9.57 6.19
CA ARG A 109 -20.30 9.71 6.28
C ARG A 109 -19.74 10.45 5.08
N GLU A 110 -20.21 10.15 3.86
CA GLU A 110 -19.74 10.79 2.64
C GLU A 110 -20.11 12.29 2.62
N ILE A 111 -21.30 12.67 3.07
CA ILE A 111 -21.73 14.08 3.17
C ILE A 111 -20.90 14.80 4.23
N ARG A 112 -20.76 14.23 5.43
CA ARG A 112 -19.94 14.81 6.51
C ARG A 112 -18.50 14.98 6.03
N TRP A 113 -17.98 13.97 5.35
CA TRP A 113 -16.63 13.97 4.83
C TRP A 113 -16.45 15.00 3.71
N ARG A 114 -17.41 15.16 2.79
CA ARG A 114 -17.39 16.23 1.78
C ARG A 114 -17.36 17.63 2.39
N ARG A 115 -18.06 17.83 3.52
CA ARG A 115 -18.02 19.11 4.26
C ARG A 115 -16.65 19.35 4.89
N MET A 116 -16.09 18.34 5.57
CA MET A 116 -14.77 18.45 6.22
C MET A 116 -13.59 18.38 5.24
N ARG A 117 -13.83 17.96 3.98
CA ARG A 117 -12.78 17.72 2.98
C ARG A 117 -11.93 18.95 2.69
N ALA A 118 -12.53 20.14 2.66
CA ALA A 118 -11.78 21.36 2.39
C ALA A 118 -10.79 21.67 3.52
N GLU A 119 -11.24 21.53 4.77
CA GLU A 119 -10.42 21.74 5.97
C GLU A 119 -9.34 20.65 6.09
N SER A 120 -9.69 19.36 5.97
CA SER A 120 -8.71 18.27 6.05
C SER A 120 -7.66 18.35 4.93
N LEU A 121 -8.05 18.78 3.72
CA LEU A 121 -7.11 18.97 2.62
C LEU A 121 -6.23 20.21 2.80
N ALA A 122 -6.77 21.28 3.39
CA ALA A 122 -5.99 22.45 3.76
C ALA A 122 -4.94 22.09 4.81
N GLN A 123 -5.34 21.38 5.86
CA GLN A 123 -4.44 20.89 6.91
C GLN A 123 -3.36 19.97 6.34
N ALA A 124 -3.73 18.97 5.52
CA ALA A 124 -2.76 18.08 4.88
C ALA A 124 -1.78 18.85 3.96
N SER A 125 -2.28 19.85 3.24
CA SER A 125 -1.43 20.71 2.40
C SER A 125 -0.48 21.57 3.22
N GLU A 126 -0.89 22.05 4.38
CA GLU A 126 -0.05 22.83 5.29
C GLU A 126 1.06 21.94 5.86
N THR A 127 0.70 20.77 6.41
CA THR A 127 1.68 19.80 6.93
C THR A 127 2.70 19.38 5.87
N LEU A 128 2.27 19.10 4.63
CA LEU A 128 3.19 18.72 3.55
C LEU A 128 4.03 19.88 3.00
N ARG A 129 3.61 21.13 3.18
CA ARG A 129 4.47 22.27 2.85
C ARG A 129 5.55 22.46 3.89
N ASP A 130 5.20 22.28 5.17
CA ASP A 130 6.12 22.54 6.27
C ASP A 130 7.11 21.38 6.47
N HIS A 131 6.65 20.15 6.26
CA HIS A 131 7.39 18.93 6.63
C HIS A 131 7.45 17.88 5.52
N GLY A 132 6.85 18.14 4.36
CA GLY A 132 6.73 17.16 3.29
C GLY A 132 8.09 16.68 2.78
N VAL A 133 8.34 15.37 2.89
CA VAL A 133 9.55 14.75 2.34
C VAL A 133 9.21 14.03 1.03
N PRO A 134 9.90 14.32 -0.09
CA PRO A 134 9.71 13.58 -1.32
C PRO A 134 10.23 12.15 -1.17
N ILE A 135 9.39 11.17 -1.52
CA ILE A 135 9.72 9.75 -1.39
C ILE A 135 9.45 8.98 -2.69
N TRP A 136 10.12 7.83 -2.83
CA TRP A 136 9.92 6.90 -3.93
C TRP A 136 9.71 5.48 -3.41
N GLY A 137 8.53 4.93 -3.70
CA GLY A 137 8.21 3.53 -3.48
C GLY A 137 8.61 2.67 -4.67
N LEU A 138 9.43 1.65 -4.42
CA LEU A 138 9.92 0.70 -5.40
C LEU A 138 9.63 -0.73 -4.92
N LEU A 139 8.92 -1.48 -5.74
CA LEU A 139 8.73 -2.92 -5.58
C LEU A 139 9.89 -3.63 -6.29
N VAL A 140 10.85 -4.10 -5.52
CA VAL A 140 12.03 -4.83 -6.01
C VAL A 140 11.69 -6.32 -6.00
N GLY A 141 11.37 -6.88 -7.17
CA GLY A 141 11.18 -8.33 -7.35
C GLY A 141 9.96 -8.95 -6.65
N LYS A 142 9.75 -10.26 -6.88
CA LYS A 142 8.60 -11.04 -6.37
C LYS A 142 8.93 -11.79 -5.09
N VAL A 143 9.75 -11.24 -4.20
CA VAL A 143 9.99 -11.88 -2.91
C VAL A 143 8.72 -11.71 -2.07
N ARG A 144 8.02 -12.82 -1.86
CA ARG A 144 6.79 -12.89 -1.09
C ARG A 144 7.11 -13.20 0.37
N LEU A 145 6.36 -12.57 1.26
CA LEU A 145 6.41 -12.85 2.69
C LEU A 145 5.47 -14.01 3.02
N GLY A 146 6.07 -15.11 3.48
CA GLY A 146 5.51 -16.39 3.88
C GLY A 146 4.79 -17.21 2.80
N ASP A 147 4.26 -18.37 3.20
CA ASP A 147 3.37 -19.17 2.37
C ASP A 147 2.07 -18.43 2.06
N ARG A 148 1.34 -18.81 1.01
CA ARG A 148 0.15 -18.13 0.43
C ARG A 148 -0.92 -17.62 1.43
N THR A 149 -0.87 -18.01 2.70
CA THR A 149 -1.79 -17.70 3.79
C THR A 149 -1.29 -16.67 4.82
N SER A 150 -0.07 -16.14 4.72
CA SER A 150 0.52 -15.23 5.73
C SER A 150 0.33 -13.76 5.39
N GLY A 151 -0.91 -13.29 5.42
CA GLY A 151 -1.25 -11.87 5.55
C GLY A 151 -2.49 -11.77 6.43
N PRO A 152 -2.87 -10.59 6.96
CA PRO A 152 -4.10 -10.44 7.76
C PRO A 152 -5.37 -10.93 7.02
N ASN A 153 -5.30 -11.11 5.70
CA ASN A 153 -6.35 -11.64 4.84
C ASN A 153 -5.98 -12.92 4.05
N GLY A 154 -4.90 -13.63 4.39
CA GLY A 154 -4.52 -14.85 3.69
C GLY A 154 -4.05 -14.65 2.24
N THR A 155 -3.46 -13.50 1.94
CA THR A 155 -2.79 -13.19 0.67
C THR A 155 -1.28 -13.04 0.92
N PRO A 156 -0.40 -13.50 0.02
CA PRO A 156 1.04 -13.27 0.16
C PRO A 156 1.30 -11.76 0.11
N ASP A 157 2.11 -11.26 1.05
CA ASP A 157 2.52 -9.86 1.04
C ASP A 157 3.80 -9.70 0.23
N ASP A 158 3.89 -8.63 -0.55
CA ASP A 158 5.12 -8.24 -1.23
C ASP A 158 5.90 -7.22 -0.38
N ILE A 159 7.20 -7.10 -0.66
CA ILE A 159 8.07 -6.10 -0.03
C ILE A 159 8.21 -4.89 -0.94
N GLN A 160 7.82 -3.72 -0.45
CA GLN A 160 8.07 -2.43 -1.07
C GLN A 160 9.17 -1.67 -0.32
N PHE A 161 10.08 -1.04 -1.05
CA PHE A 161 11.10 -0.17 -0.49
C PHE A 161 10.73 1.29 -0.70
N MET A 162 10.77 2.09 0.36
CA MET A 162 10.47 3.50 0.37
C MET A 162 11.76 4.28 0.54
N PHE A 163 12.14 5.08 -0.46
CA PHE A 163 13.38 5.85 -0.47
C PHE A 163 13.14 7.33 -0.27
N ASP A 164 13.95 7.98 0.57
CA ASP A 164 14.04 9.44 0.65
C ASP A 164 14.72 10.01 -0.61
N LEU A 165 14.02 10.88 -1.35
CA LEU A 165 14.51 11.49 -2.59
C LEU A 165 15.38 12.73 -2.36
N ARG A 166 15.56 13.19 -1.11
CA ARG A 166 16.45 14.31 -0.76
C ARG A 166 17.92 13.91 -0.78
N VAL A 167 18.22 12.61 -0.72
CA VAL A 167 19.60 12.12 -0.75
C VAL A 167 20.21 12.32 -2.14
N PRO A 168 21.55 12.48 -2.25
CA PRO A 168 22.21 12.60 -3.55
C PRO A 168 21.86 11.43 -4.47
N ARG A 169 21.72 11.69 -5.78
CA ARG A 169 21.30 10.67 -6.76
C ARG A 169 22.24 9.46 -6.81
N GLU A 170 23.54 9.69 -6.59
CA GLU A 170 24.54 8.61 -6.52
C GLU A 170 24.28 7.70 -5.32
N THR A 171 24.03 8.28 -4.15
CA THR A 171 23.62 7.53 -2.95
C THR A 171 22.32 6.76 -3.20
N LEU A 172 21.31 7.41 -3.79
CA LEU A 172 20.03 6.77 -4.09
C LEU A 172 20.18 5.58 -5.07
N ARG A 173 21.02 5.73 -6.10
CA ARG A 173 21.36 4.63 -7.03
C ARG A 173 22.02 3.47 -6.29
N ARG A 174 22.97 3.77 -5.40
CA ARG A 174 23.66 2.74 -4.63
C ARG A 174 22.73 2.04 -3.65
N GLN A 175 21.87 2.78 -2.95
CA GLN A 175 20.81 2.21 -2.11
C GLN A 175 19.87 1.30 -2.90
N ARG A 176 19.43 1.74 -4.10
CA ARG A 176 18.63 0.92 -5.02
C ARG A 176 19.37 -0.37 -5.41
N ALA A 177 20.64 -0.27 -5.77
CA ALA A 177 21.45 -1.42 -6.17
C ALA A 177 21.61 -2.42 -5.02
N VAL A 178 21.84 -1.94 -3.79
CA VAL A 178 21.93 -2.77 -2.59
C VAL A 178 20.65 -3.53 -2.30
N VAL A 179 19.49 -2.86 -2.30
CA VAL A 179 18.22 -3.57 -2.05
C VAL A 179 17.91 -4.55 -3.18
N THR A 180 18.28 -4.24 -4.42
CA THR A 180 18.10 -5.13 -5.58
C THR A 180 18.94 -6.38 -5.44
N ALA A 181 20.24 -6.21 -5.17
CA ALA A 181 21.15 -7.33 -4.96
C ALA A 181 20.72 -8.19 -3.76
N TRP A 182 20.21 -7.60 -2.68
CA TRP A 182 19.67 -8.35 -1.55
C TRP A 182 18.43 -9.14 -1.91
N VAL A 183 17.46 -8.53 -2.57
CA VAL A 183 16.26 -9.23 -3.05
C VAL A 183 16.65 -10.38 -3.96
N ASP A 184 17.59 -10.18 -4.89
CA ASP A 184 18.05 -11.22 -5.80
C ASP A 184 18.76 -12.35 -5.06
N ALA A 185 19.64 -12.03 -4.11
CA ALA A 185 20.30 -13.02 -3.26
C ALA A 185 19.29 -13.83 -2.44
N VAL A 186 18.28 -13.16 -1.90
CA VAL A 186 17.19 -13.77 -1.13
C VAL A 186 16.27 -14.62 -2.03
N ALA A 187 16.01 -14.20 -3.27
CA ALA A 187 15.19 -14.95 -4.22
C ALA A 187 15.86 -16.22 -4.74
N VAL A 188 17.19 -16.24 -4.81
CA VAL A 188 18.00 -17.42 -5.19
C VAL A 188 18.31 -18.32 -3.98
N ALA A 189 18.20 -17.77 -2.76
CA ALA A 189 18.37 -18.52 -1.53
C ALA A 189 17.22 -19.53 -1.29
N ASP A 190 17.46 -20.42 -0.33
CA ASP A 190 16.65 -21.59 0.05
C ASP A 190 15.12 -21.39 0.00
N THR A 191 14.40 -22.50 -0.16
CA THR A 191 12.93 -22.55 -0.27
C THR A 191 12.16 -21.98 0.93
N ASN A 192 12.78 -21.85 2.11
CA ASN A 192 12.12 -21.36 3.34
C ASN A 192 12.18 -19.83 3.55
N VAL A 193 12.83 -19.11 2.64
CA VAL A 193 13.01 -17.64 2.68
C VAL A 193 11.73 -16.84 2.99
N PRO A 194 10.56 -17.15 2.41
CA PRO A 194 9.33 -16.40 2.70
C PRO A 194 8.97 -16.40 4.19
N ASN A 195 9.10 -17.55 4.86
CA ASN A 195 8.75 -17.69 6.28
C ASN A 195 9.77 -16.98 7.17
N GLU A 196 11.05 -17.06 6.83
CA GLU A 196 12.13 -16.38 7.56
C GLU A 196 12.00 -14.86 7.47
N LEU A 197 11.68 -14.32 6.29
CA LEU A 197 11.37 -12.91 6.14
C LEU A 197 10.12 -12.51 6.94
N GLY A 198 9.05 -13.31 6.86
CA GLY A 198 7.83 -13.09 7.64
C GLY A 198 8.11 -13.01 9.14
N ALA A 199 8.99 -13.89 9.65
CA ALA A 199 9.43 -13.88 11.04
C ALA A 199 10.32 -12.68 11.38
N ALA A 200 11.21 -12.26 10.47
CA ALA A 200 12.10 -11.11 10.67
C ALA A 200 11.34 -9.77 10.81
N PHE A 201 10.19 -9.64 10.15
CA PHE A 201 9.29 -8.51 10.36
C PHE A 201 8.64 -8.52 11.77
N ASP A 202 8.52 -9.69 12.42
CA ASP A 202 7.97 -9.83 13.77
C ASP A 202 6.60 -9.15 13.96
N GLY A 203 5.70 -9.37 13.00
CA GLY A 203 4.37 -8.76 12.99
C GLY A 203 4.33 -7.27 12.64
N ARG A 204 5.47 -6.60 12.47
CA ARG A 204 5.52 -5.19 12.03
C ARG A 204 5.13 -5.05 10.56
N PHE A 205 4.52 -3.93 10.20
CA PHE A 205 4.21 -3.58 8.81
C PHE A 205 5.39 -2.96 8.07
N SER A 206 6.32 -2.36 8.81
CA SER A 206 7.45 -1.61 8.27
C SER A 206 8.70 -1.80 9.10
N VAL A 207 9.85 -1.84 8.46
CA VAL A 207 11.16 -1.89 9.13
C VAL A 207 12.10 -0.87 8.49
N HIS A 208 12.82 -0.11 9.31
CA HIS A 208 13.81 0.83 8.83
C HIS A 208 15.04 0.07 8.30
N CYS A 209 15.46 0.35 7.07
CA CYS A 209 16.54 -0.40 6.43
C CYS A 209 17.90 -0.16 7.10
N ALA A 210 18.10 0.92 7.87
CA ALA A 210 19.34 1.04 8.63
C ALA A 210 19.50 -0.03 9.71
N ASP A 211 18.41 -0.57 10.26
CA ASP A 211 18.48 -1.64 11.26
C ASP A 211 18.83 -2.99 10.63
N VAL A 212 18.62 -3.11 9.32
CA VAL A 212 18.79 -4.35 8.54
C VAL A 212 20.13 -4.35 7.80
N PHE A 213 20.41 -3.27 7.07
CA PHE A 213 21.54 -3.11 6.17
C PHE A 213 22.63 -2.19 6.73
N GLY A 214 22.34 -1.42 7.78
CA GLY A 214 23.23 -0.43 8.37
C GLY A 214 22.95 1.02 7.94
N GLU A 215 23.62 1.97 8.60
CA GLU A 215 23.37 3.43 8.51
C GLU A 215 23.33 4.02 7.10
N ARG A 216 24.00 3.38 6.13
CA ARG A 216 24.01 3.86 4.73
C ARG A 216 22.64 3.79 4.05
N LEU A 217 21.70 2.99 4.58
CA LEU A 217 20.31 2.94 4.14
C LEU A 217 19.36 3.75 5.04
N ARG A 218 19.87 4.68 5.86
CA ARG A 218 19.00 5.57 6.64
C ARG A 218 18.08 6.40 5.74
N GLY A 219 16.79 6.44 6.11
CA GLY A 219 15.75 7.04 5.28
C GLY A 219 15.18 6.09 4.22
N VAL A 220 15.63 4.84 4.16
CA VAL A 220 15.00 3.77 3.38
C VAL A 220 14.18 2.88 4.31
N TRP A 221 12.92 2.63 3.95
CA TRP A 221 12.03 1.75 4.71
C TRP A 221 11.61 0.55 3.88
N MET A 222 11.51 -0.59 4.54
CA MET A 222 10.98 -1.83 3.97
C MET A 222 9.55 -1.99 4.46
N TRP A 223 8.60 -2.08 3.55
CA TRP A 223 7.17 -2.13 3.79
C TRP A 223 6.57 -3.45 3.33
N ARG A 224 5.85 -4.10 4.25
CA ARG A 224 5.03 -5.26 3.98
C ARG A 224 3.68 -4.80 3.46
N LYS A 225 3.34 -5.15 2.22
CA LYS A 225 2.09 -4.72 1.60
C LYS A 225 1.39 -5.86 0.88
N ALA A 226 0.08 -6.00 1.11
CA ALA A 226 -0.76 -6.86 0.29
C ALA A 226 -0.74 -6.34 -1.16
N SER A 227 -0.30 -7.16 -2.11
CA SER A 227 0.01 -6.79 -3.50
C SER A 227 -1.09 -5.98 -4.19
N VAL A 228 -0.98 -4.64 -4.24
CA VAL A 228 -1.92 -3.79 -4.99
C VAL A 228 -1.22 -2.60 -5.68
N LEU A 229 0.00 -2.23 -5.31
CA LEU A 229 0.67 -1.08 -5.93
C LEU A 229 1.40 -1.45 -7.24
N PRO A 230 1.47 -0.52 -8.21
CA PRO A 230 2.39 -0.62 -9.34
C PRO A 230 3.84 -0.80 -8.87
N TYR A 231 4.69 -1.38 -9.73
CA TYR A 231 6.10 -1.64 -9.43
C TYR A 231 6.89 -0.41 -8.92
N GLU A 232 6.57 0.79 -9.41
CA GLU A 232 7.28 2.02 -9.03
C GLU A 232 6.29 3.19 -8.90
N VAL A 233 6.31 3.87 -7.75
CA VAL A 233 5.38 4.96 -7.43
C VAL A 233 6.12 6.06 -6.67
N LEU A 234 5.90 7.32 -7.06
CA LEU A 234 6.43 8.47 -6.33
C LEU A 234 5.38 9.00 -5.34
N GLY A 235 5.85 9.69 -4.32
CA GLY A 235 4.98 10.30 -3.32
C GLY A 235 5.66 11.35 -2.45
N LEU A 236 4.95 11.70 -1.40
CA LEU A 236 5.39 12.56 -0.31
C LEU A 236 5.22 11.81 1.01
N SER A 237 5.94 12.22 2.03
CA SER A 237 5.70 11.79 3.41
C SER A 237 5.38 12.98 4.32
N TYR A 238 4.49 12.77 5.28
CA TYR A 238 4.22 13.71 6.37
C TYR A 238 5.32 13.75 7.44
N VAL A 239 6.16 12.72 7.50
CA VAL A 239 7.22 12.59 8.49
C VAL A 239 8.57 12.47 7.79
N ASP A 240 9.64 12.82 8.49
CA ASP A 240 10.99 12.64 7.95
C ASP A 240 11.42 11.16 8.09
N PRO A 241 11.59 10.41 6.98
CA PRO A 241 11.89 8.98 7.03
C PRO A 241 13.23 8.65 7.69
N ARG A 242 14.15 9.62 7.88
CA ARG A 242 15.48 9.39 8.44
C ARG A 242 15.50 9.38 9.97
N VAL A 243 14.48 9.96 10.60
CA VAL A 243 14.36 10.14 12.06
C VAL A 243 13.07 9.56 12.63
N ALA A 244 12.10 9.20 11.78
CA ALA A 244 10.88 8.55 12.21
C ALA A 244 11.18 7.23 12.95
N GLU A 245 10.49 7.00 14.06
CA GLU A 245 10.58 5.73 14.80
C GLU A 245 9.76 4.63 14.12
N GLU A 246 8.64 5.02 13.49
CA GLU A 246 7.76 4.15 12.71
C GLU A 246 7.38 4.86 11.41
N PHE A 247 7.08 4.08 10.37
CA PHE A 247 6.71 4.60 9.06
C PHE A 247 5.59 3.76 8.47
N THR A 248 4.37 4.27 8.52
CA THR A 248 3.14 3.53 8.21
C THR A 248 2.47 4.02 6.92
N ASP A 249 1.43 3.33 6.47
CA ASP A 249 0.65 3.74 5.29
C ASP A 249 0.03 5.14 5.45
N ASP A 250 -0.24 5.60 6.68
CA ASP A 250 -0.79 6.94 6.94
C ASP A 250 0.25 8.06 6.77
N ASP A 251 1.54 7.72 6.81
CA ASP A 251 2.64 8.66 6.70
C ASP A 251 3.03 8.97 5.25
N ALA A 252 2.59 8.16 4.28
CA ALA A 252 2.93 8.32 2.86
C ALA A 252 1.73 8.67 2.00
N VAL A 253 1.92 9.66 1.12
CA VAL A 253 0.95 10.10 0.13
C VAL A 253 1.52 9.88 -1.26
N PHE A 254 0.97 8.91 -1.98
CA PHE A 254 1.43 8.58 -3.33
C PHE A 254 0.75 9.39 -4.43
N LEU A 255 1.39 9.47 -5.59
CA LEU A 255 0.77 10.04 -6.79
C LEU A 255 -0.45 9.21 -7.22
N ARG A 256 -1.51 9.91 -7.63
CA ARG A 256 -2.67 9.31 -8.31
C ARG A 256 -2.27 8.65 -9.61
N ARG A 257 -1.30 9.24 -10.31
CA ARG A 257 -0.81 8.74 -11.59
C ARG A 257 0.64 9.17 -11.79
N THR A 258 1.52 8.19 -11.97
CA THR A 258 2.91 8.48 -12.34
C THR A 258 2.98 9.18 -13.72
N PRO A 259 3.69 10.32 -13.85
CA PRO A 259 3.90 11.01 -15.12
C PRO A 259 4.35 10.07 -16.25
N ARG A 260 3.88 10.33 -17.49
CA ARG A 260 4.15 9.46 -18.65
C ARG A 260 5.64 9.29 -18.93
N GLU A 261 6.39 10.38 -18.84
CA GLU A 261 7.83 10.37 -19.10
C GLU A 261 8.60 9.55 -18.07
N LEU A 262 8.28 9.69 -16.78
CA LEU A 262 8.90 8.89 -15.72
C LEU A 262 8.58 7.40 -15.90
N ARG A 263 7.34 7.06 -16.26
CA ARG A 263 6.98 5.68 -16.62
C ARG A 263 7.76 5.17 -17.84
N ARG A 264 8.07 6.03 -18.82
CA ARG A 264 8.87 5.66 -19.98
C ARG A 264 10.32 5.39 -19.57
N LEU A 265 10.92 6.29 -18.80
CA LEU A 265 12.32 6.17 -18.34
C LEU A 265 12.51 4.94 -17.44
N SER A 266 11.58 4.71 -16.51
CA SER A 266 11.51 3.51 -15.69
C SER A 266 11.52 2.22 -16.53
N ARG A 267 10.66 2.14 -17.57
CA ARG A 267 10.61 0.98 -18.46
C ARG A 267 11.87 0.78 -19.28
N MET A 268 12.47 1.86 -19.78
CA MET A 268 13.72 1.79 -20.54
C MET A 268 14.88 1.27 -19.67
N ALA A 269 14.86 1.54 -18.36
CA ALA A 269 15.86 1.04 -17.43
C ALA A 269 15.65 -0.42 -17.01
N ASN A 270 14.44 -0.96 -17.22
CA ASN A 270 14.09 -2.35 -16.94
C ASN A 270 14.15 -3.25 -18.20
N ALA A 271 14.57 -2.70 -19.34
CA ALA A 271 14.71 -3.39 -20.63
C ALA A 271 16.19 -3.62 -20.96
#